data_AF-A0A2Z5R3W2-F1
#
_entry.id   AF-A0A2Z5R3W2-F1
#
_cell.length_a   1.000
_cell.length_b   1.000
_cell.length_c   1.000
_cell.angle_alpha   90.00
_cell.angle_beta   90.00
_cell.angle_gamma   90.00
#
_symmetry.space_group_name_H-M   'P 1'
#
loop_
_entity.id
_entity.type
_entity.pdbx_description
1 polymer ?
#
loop_
_entity_poly.entity_id
_entity_poly.type
_entity_poly.pdbx_seq_one_letter_code
_entity_poly.pdbx_strand_id
1 'polypeptide(L)'
;MPNLNEKLEWTDVDQRAVDTARILAADAVEKVGSGHPGTAMSLAPVAYLLFQKVMNQDPGDDRWQGRDRFILSPGHTSLTLYTQLFLGGYGLEMGDLESLRTWGR
;
A
#
# COMPACT_ATOMS: atom_id res chain seq x y z
N MET A 1 2.51 1.41 22.52
CA MET A 1 1.26 2.11 22.17
C MET A 1 1.66 3.36 21.39
N PRO A 2 1.07 3.64 20.22
CA PRO A 2 1.35 4.89 19.52
C PRO A 2 1.02 6.04 20.46
N ASN A 3 1.95 6.98 20.57
CA ASN A 3 1.76 8.16 21.39
C ASN A 3 0.70 9.04 20.72
N LEU A 4 -0.52 9.05 21.25
CA LEU A 4 -1.61 9.86 20.70
C LEU A 4 -1.35 11.38 20.82
N ASN A 5 -0.28 11.80 21.50
CA ASN A 5 0.19 13.19 21.54
C ASN A 5 1.23 13.52 20.44
N GLU A 6 1.65 12.56 19.63
CA GLU A 6 2.42 12.86 18.42
C GLU A 6 1.47 13.43 17.36
N LYS A 7 1.70 14.69 16.98
CA LYS A 7 0.90 15.34 15.95
C LYS A 7 1.10 14.56 14.64
N LEU A 8 0.01 14.13 14.01
CA LEU A 8 0.08 13.57 12.67
C LEU A 8 0.52 14.69 11.70
N GLU A 9 1.80 14.65 11.30
CA GLU A 9 2.34 15.58 10.32
C GLU A 9 2.25 14.99 8.91
N TRP A 10 1.80 15.84 7.97
CA TRP A 10 1.75 15.53 6.55
C TRP A 10 2.75 16.41 5.79
N THR A 11 3.76 15.78 5.21
CA THR A 11 4.87 16.42 4.51
C THR A 11 4.71 16.29 2.99
N ASP A 12 5.55 17.02 2.25
CA ASP A 12 5.63 16.86 0.79
C ASP A 12 6.10 15.46 0.38
N VAL A 13 6.87 14.77 1.23
CA VAL A 13 7.27 13.37 0.99
C VAL A 13 6.05 12.45 1.07
N ASP A 14 5.19 12.67 2.06
CA ASP A 14 3.93 11.92 2.22
C ASP A 14 3.02 12.11 1.00
N GLN A 15 2.90 13.35 0.51
CA GLN A 15 2.13 13.64 -0.69
C GLN A 15 2.69 12.90 -1.91
N ARG A 16 4.02 12.93 -2.12
CA ARG A 16 4.66 12.20 -3.23
C ARG A 16 4.50 10.70 -3.11
N ALA A 17 4.54 10.13 -1.92
CA ALA A 17 4.31 8.70 -1.72
C ALA A 17 2.88 8.28 -2.09
N VAL A 18 1.88 9.09 -1.71
CA VAL A 18 0.48 8.91 -2.13
C VAL A 18 0.34 8.99 -3.65
N ASP A 19 0.95 10.00 -4.28
CA ASP A 19 0.89 10.15 -5.74
C ASP A 19 1.61 9.01 -6.46
N THR A 20 2.72 8.52 -5.91
CA THR A 20 3.40 7.32 -6.40
C THR A 20 2.50 6.09 -6.33
N ALA A 21 1.81 5.86 -5.20
CA ALA A 21 0.86 4.75 -5.09
C ALA A 21 -0.30 4.84 -6.08
N ARG A 22 -0.79 6.06 -6.38
CA ARG A 22 -1.82 6.29 -7.41
C ARG A 22 -1.33 5.89 -8.79
N ILE A 23 -0.15 6.35 -9.18
CA ILE A 23 0.41 6.07 -10.51
C ILE A 23 0.77 4.60 -10.66
N LEU A 24 1.38 3.97 -9.65
CA LEU A 24 1.65 2.53 -9.66
C LEU A 24 0.38 1.70 -9.83
N ALA A 25 -0.73 2.10 -9.19
CA ALA A 25 -2.00 1.42 -9.36
C ALA A 25 -2.58 1.57 -10.78
N ALA A 26 -2.42 2.74 -11.40
CA ALA A 26 -2.83 2.96 -12.79
C ALA A 26 -1.96 2.15 -13.76
N ASP A 27 -0.64 2.28 -13.67
CA ASP A 27 0.32 1.64 -14.56
C ASP A 27 0.25 0.11 -14.53
N ALA A 28 0.09 -0.48 -13.33
CA ALA A 28 -0.03 -1.93 -13.19
C ALA A 28 -1.28 -2.48 -13.89
N VAL A 29 -2.41 -1.76 -13.83
CA VAL A 29 -3.64 -2.14 -14.55
C VAL A 29 -3.50 -1.93 -16.05
N GLU A 30 -2.94 -0.79 -16.47
CA GLU A 30 -2.66 -0.47 -17.87
C GLU A 30 -1.83 -1.58 -18.52
N LYS A 31 -0.76 -2.02 -17.84
CA LYS A 31 0.16 -3.06 -18.32
C LYS A 31 -0.50 -4.42 -18.56
N VAL A 32 -1.37 -4.87 -17.67
CA VAL A 32 -2.06 -6.17 -17.80
C VAL A 32 -3.37 -6.07 -18.58
N GLY A 33 -3.84 -4.86 -18.89
CA GLY A 33 -5.09 -4.60 -19.62
C GLY A 33 -6.36 -4.98 -18.85
N SER A 34 -6.28 -5.26 -17.55
CA SER A 34 -7.45 -5.62 -16.72
C SER A 34 -7.25 -5.30 -15.23
N GLY A 35 -8.25 -4.69 -14.58
CA GLY A 35 -8.15 -4.34 -13.15
C GLY A 35 -9.09 -3.19 -12.73
N HIS A 36 -8.93 -2.73 -11.49
CA HIS A 36 -9.73 -1.65 -10.90
C HIS A 36 -8.80 -0.53 -10.36
N PRO A 37 -8.32 0.39 -11.22
CA PRO A 37 -7.36 1.40 -10.80
C PRO A 37 -8.03 2.50 -9.97
N GLY A 38 -9.29 2.85 -10.26
CA GLY A 38 -9.99 3.97 -9.65
C GLY A 38 -10.11 3.88 -8.13
N THR A 39 -10.55 2.72 -7.60
CA THR A 39 -10.65 2.51 -6.15
C THR A 39 -9.29 2.58 -5.49
N ALA A 40 -8.26 1.96 -6.07
CA ALA A 40 -6.90 1.97 -5.52
C ALA A 40 -6.31 3.39 -5.47
N MET A 41 -6.48 4.19 -6.52
CA MET A 41 -6.05 5.58 -6.57
C MET A 41 -6.78 6.46 -5.55
N SER A 42 -8.09 6.28 -5.41
CA SER A 42 -8.91 7.04 -4.45
C SER A 42 -8.56 6.73 -3.00
N LEU A 43 -8.24 5.47 -2.69
CA LEU A 43 -7.89 5.02 -1.35
C LEU A 43 -6.41 5.19 -1.00
N ALA A 44 -5.55 5.54 -1.95
CA ALA A 44 -4.11 5.73 -1.72
C ALA A 44 -3.79 6.63 -0.50
N PRO A 45 -4.45 7.79 -0.29
CA PRO A 45 -4.17 8.64 0.88
C PRO A 45 -4.48 7.95 2.21
N VAL A 46 -5.62 7.27 2.33
CA VAL A 46 -6.01 6.59 3.58
C VAL A 46 -5.20 5.32 3.81
N ALA A 47 -4.86 4.59 2.75
CA ALA A 47 -4.00 3.42 2.85
C ALA A 47 -2.59 3.82 3.31
N TYR A 48 -2.02 4.88 2.73
CA TYR A 48 -0.73 5.44 3.14
C TYR A 48 -0.73 5.88 4.60
N LEU A 49 -1.75 6.66 5.01
CA LEU A 49 -1.91 7.10 6.39
C LEU A 49 -1.91 5.91 7.37
N LEU A 50 -2.69 4.87 7.06
CA LEU A 50 -2.79 3.70 7.91
C LEU A 50 -1.45 2.98 8.02
N PHE A 51 -0.85 2.57 6.90
CA PHE A 51 0.35 1.73 6.90
C PHE A 51 1.60 2.46 7.38
N GLN A 52 1.75 3.74 7.04
CA GLN A 52 3.02 4.47 7.24
C GLN A 52 3.03 5.34 8.49
N LYS A 53 1.85 5.66 9.07
CA LYS A 53 1.77 6.61 10.21
C LYS A 53 0.94 6.12 11.39
N VAL A 54 0.00 5.19 11.21
CA VAL A 54 -0.94 4.79 12.27
C VAL A 54 -0.68 3.38 12.79
N MET A 55 -0.49 2.42 11.88
CA MET A 55 -0.38 1.02 12.25
C MET A 55 0.97 0.69 12.86
N ASN A 56 0.92 -0.05 13.96
CA ASN A 56 2.10 -0.60 14.61
C ASN A 56 2.44 -1.95 13.98
N GLN A 57 3.43 -1.97 13.08
CA GLN A 57 3.83 -3.14 12.31
C GLN A 57 5.36 -3.21 12.16
N ASP A 58 5.86 -4.39 11.80
CA ASP A 58 7.25 -4.61 11.44
C ASP A 58 7.30 -5.28 10.06
N PRO A 59 7.73 -4.57 8.99
CA PRO A 59 7.90 -5.16 7.67
C PRO A 59 8.92 -6.32 7.63
N GLY A 60 9.85 -6.38 8.58
CA GLY A 60 10.82 -7.47 8.72
C GLY A 60 10.28 -8.70 9.46
N ASP A 61 9.14 -8.58 10.15
CA ASP A 61 8.46 -9.70 10.83
C ASP A 61 6.94 -9.63 10.62
N ASP A 62 6.50 -10.11 9.46
CA ASP A 62 5.08 -10.23 9.09
C ASP A 62 4.28 -11.20 9.99
N ARG A 63 4.97 -11.97 10.87
CA ARG A 63 4.37 -12.90 11.82
C ARG A 63 4.34 -12.37 13.25
N TRP A 64 4.89 -11.18 13.51
CA TRP A 64 4.88 -10.57 14.83
C TRP A 64 3.48 -10.56 15.45
N GLN A 65 3.32 -11.20 16.61
CA GLN A 65 2.02 -11.40 17.24
C GLN A 65 1.34 -10.10 17.70
N GLY A 66 2.13 -9.09 18.04
CA GLY A 66 1.66 -7.80 18.56
C GLY A 66 1.36 -6.74 17.51
N ARG A 67 1.47 -7.08 16.21
CA ARG A 67 1.22 -6.14 15.11
C ARG A 67 -0.27 -5.81 14.95
N ASP A 68 -0.55 -4.61 14.47
CA ASP A 68 -1.87 -4.25 13.98
C ASP A 68 -2.20 -5.03 12.70
N ARG A 69 -3.48 -5.38 12.53
CA ARG A 69 -3.98 -6.21 11.42
C ARG A 69 -4.82 -5.40 10.47
N PHE A 70 -4.39 -5.31 9.22
CA PHE A 70 -5.17 -4.72 8.14
C PHE A 70 -5.91 -5.81 7.36
N ILE A 71 -7.20 -5.59 7.08
CA ILE A 71 -8.04 -6.50 6.29
C ILE A 71 -8.69 -5.68 5.17
N LEU A 72 -8.27 -5.92 3.92
CA LEU A 72 -8.89 -5.33 2.74
C LEU A 72 -10.12 -6.15 2.33
N SER A 73 -11.28 -5.82 2.90
CA SER A 73 -12.54 -6.48 2.52
C SER A 73 -12.89 -6.35 1.02
N PRO A 74 -12.77 -5.18 0.36
CA PRO A 74 -12.96 -5.06 -1.08
C PRO A 74 -11.72 -5.59 -1.84
N GLY A 75 -11.52 -6.91 -1.85
CA GLY A 75 -10.32 -7.54 -2.44
C GLY A 75 -10.09 -7.25 -3.93
N HIS A 76 -11.11 -6.78 -4.66
CA HIS A 76 -10.99 -6.35 -6.05
C HIS A 76 -10.05 -5.16 -6.25
N THR A 77 -9.81 -4.36 -5.20
CA THR A 77 -8.83 -3.26 -5.18
C THR A 77 -7.49 -3.69 -4.58
N SER A 78 -7.01 -4.88 -4.95
CA SER A 78 -5.78 -5.47 -4.39
C SER A 78 -4.55 -4.57 -4.47
N LEU A 79 -4.47 -3.70 -5.49
CA LEU A 79 -3.41 -2.70 -5.63
C LEU A 79 -3.38 -1.67 -4.49
N THR A 80 -4.51 -1.42 -3.80
CA THR A 80 -4.52 -0.63 -2.56
C THR A 80 -3.59 -1.25 -1.51
N LEU A 81 -3.53 -2.58 -1.42
CA LEU A 81 -2.66 -3.29 -0.48
C LEU A 81 -1.25 -3.42 -1.03
N TYR A 82 -1.09 -3.89 -2.28
CA TYR A 82 0.23 -4.18 -2.84
C TYR A 82 1.14 -2.95 -2.90
N THR A 83 0.59 -1.77 -3.21
CA THR A 83 1.36 -0.52 -3.20
C THR A 83 1.87 -0.16 -1.81
N GLN A 84 1.12 -0.42 -0.74
CA GLN A 84 1.58 -0.16 0.63
C GLN A 84 2.61 -1.17 1.11
N LEU A 85 2.47 -2.44 0.70
CA LEU A 85 3.46 -3.46 0.98
C LEU A 85 4.79 -3.17 0.27
N PHE A 86 4.75 -2.73 -0.98
CA PHE A 86 5.93 -2.26 -1.72
C PHE A 86 6.57 -1.04 -1.05
N LEU A 87 5.80 0.02 -0.77
CA LEU A 87 6.33 1.24 -0.15
C LEU A 87 6.85 1.01 1.28
N GLY A 88 6.23 0.09 2.02
CA GLY A 88 6.60 -0.26 3.39
C GLY A 88 7.72 -1.31 3.50
N GLY A 89 8.24 -1.84 2.40
CA GLY A 89 9.34 -2.81 2.42
C GLY A 89 8.95 -4.21 2.91
N TYR A 90 7.70 -4.64 2.67
CA TYR A 90 7.19 -5.97 3.05
C TYR A 90 7.63 -7.09 2.10
N GLY A 91 8.76 -6.91 1.40
CA GLY A 91 9.31 -7.87 0.44
C GLY A 91 8.63 -7.92 -0.93
N LEU A 92 7.57 -7.12 -1.16
CA LEU A 92 7.05 -6.88 -2.51
C LEU A 92 7.95 -5.89 -3.23
N GLU A 93 8.37 -6.24 -4.44
CA GLU A 93 9.29 -5.47 -5.27
C GLU A 93 8.60 -4.92 -6.52
N MET A 94 9.27 -4.01 -7.24
CA MET A 94 8.72 -3.41 -8.47
C MET A 94 8.32 -4.48 -9.51
N GLY A 95 9.11 -5.54 -9.63
CA GLY A 95 8.84 -6.65 -10.54
C GLY A 95 7.52 -7.37 -10.26
N ASP A 96 7.05 -7.37 -9.00
CA ASP A 96 5.80 -8.01 -8.60
C ASP A 96 4.60 -7.14 -8.99
N LEU A 97 4.69 -5.82 -8.80
CA LEU A 97 3.67 -4.87 -9.26
C LEU A 97 3.53 -4.90 -10.79
N GLU A 98 4.66 -4.98 -11.48
CA GLU A 98 4.75 -5.13 -12.91
C GLU A 98 4.16 -6.44 -13.45
N SER A 99 4.10 -7.47 -12.60
CA SER A 99 3.61 -8.80 -12.92
C SER A 99 2.18 -9.03 -12.42
N LEU A 100 1.44 -7.95 -12.12
CA LEU A 100 0.05 -8.00 -11.65
C LEU A 100 -0.79 -8.98 -12.49
N ARG A 101 -1.40 -9.97 -11.82
CA ARG A 101 -2.31 -10.96 -12.43
C ARG A 101 -1.69 -11.78 -13.56
N THR A 102 -0.38 -11.95 -13.55
CA THR A 102 0.32 -12.85 -14.47
C THR A 102 0.66 -14.17 -13.77
N TRP A 103 0.85 -15.24 -14.54
CA TRP A 103 1.16 -16.55 -13.98
C TRP A 103 2.67 -16.70 -13.75
N GLY A 104 3.05 -17.20 -12.58
CA GLY A 104 4.45 -17.56 -12.27
C GLY A 104 5.33 -16.38 -11.85
N ARG A 105 4.74 -15.22 -11.56
CA ARG A 105 5.35 -14.05 -10.94
C ARG A 105 4.33 -13.33 -10.08
#